data_AF-A0AAD7PVF4-F1
#
_entry.id   AF-A0AAD7PVF4-F1
#
_cell.length_a   1.000
_cell.length_b   1.000
_cell.length_c   1.000
_cell.angle_alpha   90.00
_cell.angle_beta   90.00
_cell.angle_gamma   90.00
#
_symmetry.space_group_name_H-M   'P 1'
#
loop_
_entity.id
_entity.type
_entity.pdbx_description
1 polymer ?
#
loop_
_entity_poly.entity_id
_entity_poly.type
_entity_poly.pdbx_seq_one_letter_code
_entity_poly.pdbx_strand_id
1 'polypeptide(L)'
;MEQRKLRIEDIVEMQANNEIHLDNLFEFPDSIPPSPYTQGATSTTQCSTKYHSKGTKRKTPMSDAIADEIREVIGAMKNIVDAIASTNRRIRSEEEIVVEVSKLGLEGWQLMEVVDFLLDNDHLVGRFFACPNDIKMDWLLKKMGSI
;
A
#
# COMPACT_ATOMS: atom_id res chain seq x y z
N MET A 1 -31.45 -18.15 23.06
CA MET A 1 -30.11 -18.00 22.46
C MET A 1 -29.38 -16.94 23.25
N GLU A 2 -28.47 -17.35 24.12
CA GLU A 2 -27.77 -16.49 25.06
C GLU A 2 -26.47 -16.00 24.40
N GLN A 3 -26.32 -14.69 24.21
CA GLN A 3 -25.10 -14.11 23.65
C GLN A 3 -24.01 -14.17 24.70
N ARG A 4 -23.01 -15.04 24.50
CA ARG A 4 -21.79 -15.03 25.32
C ARG A 4 -21.02 -13.73 25.05
N LYS A 5 -21.02 -12.84 26.03
CA LYS A 5 -20.13 -11.68 26.09
C LYS A 5 -18.70 -12.18 26.35
N LEU A 6 -17.81 -12.03 25.38
CA LEU A 6 -16.37 -12.22 25.58
C LEU A 6 -15.89 -11.27 26.68
N ARG A 7 -15.23 -11.80 27.70
CA ARG A 7 -14.67 -10.99 28.78
C ARG A 7 -13.36 -10.39 28.31
N ILE A 8 -13.00 -9.24 28.87
CA ILE A 8 -11.74 -8.55 28.56
C ILE A 8 -10.55 -9.47 28.84
N GLU A 9 -10.67 -10.35 29.83
CA GLU A 9 -9.68 -11.39 30.15
C GLU A 9 -9.43 -12.34 28.96
N ASP A 10 -10.47 -12.74 28.22
CA ASP A 10 -10.36 -13.62 27.05
C ASP A 10 -9.60 -12.94 25.89
N ILE A 11 -9.70 -11.61 25.78
CA ILE A 11 -9.02 -10.81 24.76
C ILE A 11 -7.54 -10.64 25.09
N VAL A 12 -7.20 -10.45 26.37
CA VAL A 12 -5.82 -10.33 26.86
C VAL A 12 -5.07 -11.65 26.69
N GLU A 13 -5.72 -12.78 26.96
CA GLU A 13 -5.14 -14.12 26.76
C GLU A 13 -4.91 -14.42 25.26
N MET A 14 -5.81 -13.98 24.39
CA MET A 14 -5.61 -14.09 22.94
C MET A 14 -4.47 -13.20 22.41
N GLN A 15 -4.21 -12.04 23.03
CA GLN A 15 -3.08 -11.17 22.65
C GLN A 15 -1.74 -11.75 23.10
N ALA A 16 -1.67 -12.38 24.26
CA ALA A 16 -0.45 -13.02 24.78
C ALA A 16 0.01 -14.20 23.91
N ASN A 17 -0.92 -14.90 23.24
CA ASN A 17 -0.62 -16.04 22.37
C ASN A 17 -0.31 -15.67 20.91
N ASN A 18 -0.28 -14.38 20.57
CA ASN A 18 -0.13 -13.90 19.19
C ASN A 18 1.29 -13.38 18.89
N GLU A 19 2.28 -13.77 19.68
CA GLU A 19 3.69 -13.49 19.39
C GLU A 19 4.16 -14.27 18.16
N ILE A 20 4.19 -13.60 17.01
CA ILE A 20 4.81 -14.11 15.80
C ILE A 20 6.33 -13.97 15.96
N HIS A 21 7.01 -15.04 16.30
CA HIS A 21 8.47 -15.12 16.23
C HIS A 21 8.91 -15.21 14.76
N LEU A 22 9.59 -14.16 14.27
CA LEU A 22 10.14 -14.08 12.91
C LEU A 22 11.56 -14.69 12.81
N ASP A 23 11.94 -15.56 13.73
CA ASP A 23 13.33 -16.01 13.88
C ASP A 23 13.77 -17.05 12.82
N ASN A 24 12.93 -17.39 11.84
CA ASN A 24 13.25 -18.39 10.80
C ASN A 24 13.11 -17.88 9.35
N LEU A 25 13.14 -16.56 9.10
CA LEU A 25 13.02 -16.03 7.73
C LEU A 25 14.34 -15.85 6.97
N PHE A 26 15.47 -16.33 7.50
CA PHE A 26 16.76 -16.25 6.82
C PHE A 26 17.54 -17.57 6.92
N GLU A 27 17.01 -18.61 6.28
CA GLU A 27 17.87 -19.63 5.66
C GLU A 27 17.49 -19.70 4.18
N PHE A 28 18.34 -19.15 3.32
CA PHE A 28 18.28 -19.38 1.88
C PHE A 28 18.88 -20.76 1.58
N PRO A 29 18.10 -21.77 1.16
CA PRO A 29 18.69 -22.94 0.53
C PRO A 29 19.14 -22.54 -0.88
N ASP A 30 20.45 -22.58 -1.12
CA ASP A 30 21.15 -22.28 -2.38
C ASP A 30 20.87 -23.31 -3.50
N SER A 31 19.65 -23.82 -3.63
CA SER A 31 19.33 -24.86 -4.61
C SER A 31 17.93 -24.68 -5.19
N ILE A 32 17.90 -24.11 -6.40
CA ILE A 32 16.73 -24.05 -7.28
C ILE A 32 16.35 -25.51 -7.65
N PRO A 33 15.14 -26.00 -7.36
CA PRO A 33 14.71 -27.31 -7.83
C PRO A 33 14.54 -27.30 -9.37
N PRO A 34 15.00 -28.33 -10.09
CA PRO A 34 14.90 -28.35 -11.54
C PRO A 34 13.43 -28.47 -12.02
N SER A 35 13.13 -27.71 -13.07
CA SER A 35 11.84 -27.65 -13.78
C SER A 35 11.42 -29.01 -14.37
N PRO A 36 10.14 -29.40 -14.31
CA PRO A 36 9.68 -30.77 -14.63
C PRO A 36 9.53 -31.09 -16.12
N TYR A 37 10.17 -30.36 -17.03
CA TYR A 37 10.00 -30.57 -18.48
C TYR A 37 11.32 -30.85 -19.21
N THR A 38 11.79 -32.11 -19.17
CA THR A 38 12.59 -32.69 -20.26
C THR A 38 12.41 -34.22 -20.32
N GLN A 39 11.54 -34.62 -21.25
CA GLN A 39 11.45 -35.83 -22.10
C GLN A 39 12.18 -37.16 -21.74
N GLY A 40 11.42 -38.25 -21.84
CA GLY A 40 11.92 -39.61 -22.10
C GLY A 40 10.77 -40.63 -22.31
N ALA A 41 10.61 -41.14 -23.54
CA ALA A 41 9.70 -42.23 -23.94
C ALA A 41 10.09 -43.56 -23.22
N THR A 42 9.29 -44.62 -23.04
CA THR A 42 8.22 -45.30 -23.79
C THR A 42 7.45 -46.21 -22.80
N SER A 43 6.15 -46.45 -23.01
CA SER A 43 5.57 -47.81 -23.04
C SER A 43 4.05 -47.77 -23.16
N THR A 44 3.59 -48.49 -24.17
CA THR A 44 2.23 -48.74 -24.59
C THR A 44 1.43 -49.51 -23.53
N THR A 45 0.29 -48.97 -23.10
CA THR A 45 -0.88 -49.80 -22.80
C THR A 45 -2.12 -49.09 -23.30
N GLN A 46 -2.66 -49.60 -24.40
CA GLN A 46 -3.97 -49.23 -24.92
C GLN A 46 -5.03 -49.59 -23.87
N CYS A 47 -5.87 -48.63 -23.50
CA CYS A 47 -7.17 -48.95 -22.91
C CYS A 47 -8.23 -48.14 -23.63
N SER A 48 -8.85 -48.78 -24.61
CA SER A 48 -10.02 -48.28 -25.32
C SER A 48 -11.24 -48.35 -24.40
N THR A 49 -11.79 -47.22 -23.99
CA THR A 49 -13.22 -47.13 -23.67
C THR A 49 -13.79 -45.86 -24.28
N LYS A 50 -14.57 -46.04 -25.34
CA LYS A 50 -15.45 -45.02 -25.92
C LYS A 50 -16.53 -44.66 -24.90
N TYR A 51 -16.43 -43.50 -24.29
CA TYR A 51 -17.57 -42.84 -23.66
C TYR A 51 -17.92 -41.59 -24.46
N HIS A 52 -18.89 -41.76 -25.37
CA HIS A 52 -19.60 -40.66 -25.98
C HIS A 52 -20.55 -40.03 -24.95
N SER A 53 -20.05 -39.09 -24.17
CA SER A 53 -20.92 -38.19 -23.39
C SER A 53 -21.11 -36.91 -24.19
N LYS A 54 -22.24 -36.84 -24.88
CA LYS A 54 -22.71 -35.67 -25.62
C LYS A 54 -22.62 -34.44 -24.72
N GLY A 55 -21.95 -33.41 -25.22
CA GLY A 55 -21.81 -32.14 -24.55
C GLY A 55 -23.17 -31.53 -24.20
N THR A 56 -23.28 -31.06 -22.97
CA THR A 56 -24.10 -29.89 -22.66
C THR A 56 -23.25 -29.06 -21.72
N LYS A 57 -22.39 -28.22 -22.30
CA LYS A 57 -21.79 -27.10 -21.56
C LYS A 57 -22.95 -26.18 -21.21
N ARG A 58 -23.55 -26.36 -20.02
CA ARG A 58 -24.34 -25.30 -19.40
C ARG A 58 -23.39 -24.12 -19.21
N LYS A 59 -23.47 -23.14 -20.10
CA LYS A 59 -22.95 -21.80 -19.80
C LYS A 59 -23.81 -21.30 -18.65
N THR A 60 -23.22 -21.17 -17.47
CA THR A 60 -23.88 -20.63 -16.29
C THR A 60 -23.81 -19.10 -16.41
N PRO A 61 -24.88 -18.39 -16.84
CA PRO A 61 -24.83 -16.93 -17.00
C PRO A 61 -24.56 -16.19 -15.69
N MET A 62 -24.78 -16.87 -14.55
CA MET A 62 -24.53 -16.35 -13.21
C MET A 62 -23.03 -16.25 -12.87
N SER A 63 -22.18 -17.08 -13.50
CA SER A 63 -20.72 -17.02 -13.28
C SER A 63 -20.11 -15.77 -13.91
N ASP A 64 -20.66 -15.32 -15.03
CA ASP A 64 -20.17 -14.14 -15.75
C ASP A 64 -20.62 -12.86 -15.03
N ALA A 65 -21.86 -12.83 -14.51
CA ALA A 65 -22.35 -11.70 -13.72
C ALA A 65 -21.56 -11.47 -12.42
N ILE A 66 -21.22 -12.55 -11.70
CA ILE A 66 -20.39 -12.47 -10.49
C ILE A 66 -18.96 -12.00 -10.86
N ALA A 67 -18.42 -12.49 -11.98
CA ALA A 67 -17.10 -12.07 -12.45
C ALA A 67 -17.08 -10.58 -12.87
N ASP A 68 -18.18 -10.08 -13.42
CA ASP A 68 -18.33 -8.67 -13.79
C ASP A 68 -18.45 -7.77 -12.55
N GLU A 69 -19.25 -8.14 -11.55
CA GLU A 69 -19.31 -7.43 -10.25
C GLU A 69 -17.94 -7.41 -9.55
N ILE A 70 -17.22 -8.54 -9.52
CA ILE A 70 -15.87 -8.59 -8.95
C ILE A 70 -14.92 -7.65 -9.70
N ARG A 71 -15.03 -7.58 -11.03
CA ARG A 71 -14.20 -6.68 -11.84
C ARG A 71 -14.51 -5.22 -11.56
N GLU A 72 -15.78 -4.88 -11.35
CA GLU A 72 -16.22 -3.54 -10.98
C GLU A 72 -15.67 -3.13 -9.61
N VAL A 73 -15.76 -4.02 -8.61
CA VAL A 73 -15.19 -3.79 -7.28
C VAL A 73 -13.68 -3.60 -7.34
N ILE A 74 -12.96 -4.43 -8.10
CA ILE A 74 -11.52 -4.28 -8.30
C ILE A 74 -11.19 -2.95 -8.99
N GLY A 75 -12.00 -2.53 -9.96
CA GLY A 75 -11.85 -1.24 -10.63
C GLY A 75 -12.04 -0.06 -9.68
N ALA A 76 -13.08 -0.09 -8.85
CA ALA A 76 -13.32 0.92 -7.83
C ALA A 76 -12.19 0.97 -6.78
N MET A 77 -11.71 -0.19 -6.33
CA MET A 77 -10.57 -0.28 -5.41
C MET A 77 -9.29 0.31 -6.00
N LYS A 78 -8.99 0.03 -7.27
CA LYS A 78 -7.84 0.64 -7.96
C LYS A 78 -7.95 2.17 -8.01
N ASN A 79 -9.13 2.68 -8.37
CA ASN A 79 -9.36 4.13 -8.39
C ASN A 79 -9.18 4.77 -7.00
N ILE A 80 -9.61 4.09 -5.93
CA ILE A 80 -9.39 4.55 -4.56
C ILE A 80 -7.90 4.52 -4.20
N VAL A 81 -7.18 3.45 -4.56
CA VAL A 81 -5.73 3.34 -4.31
C VAL A 81 -4.96 4.41 -5.09
N ASP A 82 -5.32 4.67 -6.34
CA ASP A 82 -4.69 5.71 -7.17
C ASP A 82 -5.02 7.12 -6.64
N ALA A 83 -6.24 7.33 -6.14
CA ALA A 83 -6.62 8.57 -5.46
C ALA A 83 -5.84 8.75 -4.14
N ILE A 84 -5.69 7.70 -3.34
CA ILE A 84 -4.89 7.75 -2.09
C ILE A 84 -3.41 7.95 -2.43
N ALA A 85 -2.87 7.27 -3.44
CA ALA A 85 -1.47 7.39 -3.85
C ALA A 85 -1.16 8.79 -4.40
N SER A 86 -2.06 9.37 -5.21
CA SER A 86 -1.95 10.75 -5.68
C SER A 86 -2.15 11.78 -4.56
N THR A 87 -2.89 11.41 -3.51
CA THR A 87 -3.10 12.22 -2.30
C THR A 87 -2.09 11.89 -1.19
N ASN A 88 -1.17 10.95 -1.40
CA ASN A 88 -0.19 10.53 -0.39
C ASN A 88 0.88 11.62 -0.29
N ARG A 89 0.47 12.72 0.35
CA ARG A 89 1.33 13.82 0.72
C ARG A 89 2.37 13.20 1.62
N ARG A 90 3.59 13.07 1.11
CA ARG A 90 4.73 12.69 1.92
C ARG A 90 4.77 13.63 3.12
N ILE A 91 4.47 13.09 4.30
CA ILE A 91 4.64 13.78 5.57
C ILE A 91 6.14 14.02 5.71
N ARG A 92 6.54 15.29 5.81
CA ARG A 92 7.93 15.68 5.99
C ARG A 92 8.22 15.73 7.48
N SER A 93 9.40 15.26 7.88
CA SER A 93 9.81 15.46 9.27
C SER A 93 10.14 16.92 9.54
N GLU A 94 10.13 17.31 10.82
CA GLU A 94 10.55 18.65 11.24
C GLU A 94 11.97 18.95 10.79
N GLU A 95 12.89 17.98 10.89
CA GLU A 95 14.27 18.14 10.44
C GLU A 95 14.36 18.39 8.93
N GLU A 96 13.52 17.72 8.12
CA GLU A 96 13.46 18.00 6.69
C GLU A 96 13.01 19.44 6.42
N ILE A 97 12.01 19.92 7.16
CA ILE A 97 11.50 21.29 7.03
C ILE A 97 12.60 22.29 7.41
N VAL A 98 13.27 22.10 8.55
CA VAL A 98 14.37 22.96 9.02
C VAL A 98 15.50 23.02 7.98
N VAL A 99 15.92 21.88 7.44
CA VAL A 99 16.96 21.82 6.40
C VAL A 99 16.53 22.56 5.14
N GLU A 100 15.27 22.44 4.74
CA GLU A 100 14.75 23.10 3.55
C GLU A 100 14.63 24.62 3.72
N VAL A 101 14.13 25.09 4.87
CA VAL A 101 14.00 26.53 5.17
C VAL A 101 15.38 27.17 5.35
N SER A 102 16.36 26.45 5.91
CA SER A 102 17.74 26.96 6.07
C SER A 102 18.39 27.38 4.75
N LYS A 103 17.93 26.84 3.61
CA LYS A 103 18.42 27.22 2.27
C LYS A 103 18.04 28.65 1.87
N LEU A 104 17.11 29.28 2.58
CA LEU A 104 16.64 30.64 2.31
C LEU A 104 17.54 31.72 2.92
N GLY A 105 18.54 31.34 3.72
CA GLY A 105 19.50 32.30 4.31
C GLY A 105 18.88 33.19 5.40
N LEU A 106 17.83 32.73 6.08
CA LEU A 106 17.18 33.44 7.17
C LEU A 106 18.04 33.43 8.44
N GLU A 107 17.96 34.51 9.23
CA GLU A 107 18.58 34.55 10.55
C GLU A 107 17.78 33.75 11.57
N GLY A 108 18.44 33.29 12.65
CA GLY A 108 17.92 32.24 13.53
C GLY A 108 16.48 32.42 14.03
N TRP A 109 16.06 33.64 14.38
CA TRP A 109 14.68 33.89 14.82
C TRP A 109 13.66 33.76 13.67
N GLN A 110 13.97 34.31 12.50
CA GLN A 110 13.12 34.24 11.31
C GLN A 110 13.02 32.81 10.78
N LEU A 111 14.09 32.03 10.90
CA LEU A 111 14.09 30.61 10.57
C LEU A 111 13.05 29.86 11.41
N MET A 112 13.08 30.04 12.72
CA MET A 112 12.14 29.38 13.64
C MET A 112 10.70 29.80 13.37
N GLU A 113 10.45 31.08 13.14
CA GLU A 113 9.10 31.59 12.82
C GLU A 113 8.49 30.94 11.56
N VAL A 114 9.32 30.73 10.53
CA VAL A 114 8.90 30.06 9.29
C VAL A 114 8.68 28.57 9.51
N VAL A 115 9.55 27.92 10.31
CA VAL A 115 9.40 26.50 10.65
C VAL A 115 8.11 26.27 11.43
N ASP A 116 7.85 27.06 12.48
CA ASP A 116 6.63 27.00 13.28
C ASP A 116 5.39 27.21 12.41
N PHE A 117 5.42 28.22 11.53
CA PHE A 117 4.34 28.46 10.57
C PHE A 117 4.07 27.25 9.67
N LEU A 118 5.11 26.59 9.15
CA LEU A 118 4.96 25.43 8.28
C LEU A 118 4.47 24.19 9.04
N LEU A 119 4.88 23.99 10.29
CA LEU A 119 4.40 22.92 11.16
C LEU A 119 2.92 23.11 11.51
N ASP A 120 2.52 24.33 11.85
CA ASP A 120 1.11 24.69 12.09
C ASP A 120 0.25 24.57 10.84
N ASN A 121 0.87 24.61 9.65
CA ASN A 121 0.21 24.56 8.35
C ASN A 121 0.77 23.42 7.47
N ASP A 122 0.78 22.18 7.97
CA ASP A 122 1.31 21.00 7.25
C ASP A 122 0.80 20.87 5.79
N HIS A 123 -0.46 21.26 5.55
CA HIS A 123 -1.05 21.27 4.22
C HIS A 123 -0.34 22.19 3.19
N LEU A 124 0.51 23.12 3.65
CA LEU A 124 1.34 24.03 2.88
C LEU A 124 2.77 23.50 2.65
N VAL A 125 3.26 22.58 3.49
CA VAL A 125 4.63 22.03 3.44
C VAL A 125 4.91 21.41 2.07
N GLY A 126 3.99 20.58 1.57
CA GLY A 126 4.15 19.98 0.24
C GLY A 126 4.31 21.01 -0.89
N ARG A 127 3.59 22.15 -0.80
CA ARG A 127 3.72 23.24 -1.77
C ARG A 127 5.03 23.99 -1.61
N PHE A 128 5.45 24.23 -0.37
CA PHE A 128 6.73 24.85 -0.06
C PHE A 128 7.90 24.05 -0.65
N PHE A 129 7.92 22.73 -0.49
CA PHE A 129 8.96 21.86 -1.06
C PHE A 129 8.93 21.78 -2.59
N ALA A 130 7.75 21.90 -3.22
CA ALA A 130 7.63 21.91 -4.68
C ALA A 130 7.97 23.28 -5.30
N CYS A 131 8.02 24.33 -4.48
CA CYS A 131 8.26 25.69 -4.91
C CYS A 131 9.74 25.89 -5.29
N PRO A 132 10.07 26.50 -6.44
CA PRO A 132 11.44 26.94 -6.76
C PRO A 132 12.01 27.89 -5.70
N ASN A 133 13.30 27.75 -5.37
CA ASN A 133 13.93 28.49 -4.28
C ASN A 133 13.87 30.02 -4.44
N ASP A 134 13.92 30.51 -5.67
CA ASP A 134 13.85 31.93 -6.03
C ASP A 134 12.52 32.60 -5.68
N ILE A 135 11.43 31.83 -5.60
CA ILE A 135 10.10 32.36 -5.27
C ILE A 135 9.58 31.92 -3.89
N LYS A 136 10.32 31.08 -3.17
CA LYS A 136 9.91 30.56 -1.85
C LYS A 136 9.70 31.66 -0.81
N MET A 137 10.62 32.62 -0.75
CA MET A 137 10.53 33.72 0.22
C MET A 137 9.32 34.60 -0.04
N ASP A 138 9.11 35.05 -1.27
CA ASP A 138 7.94 35.83 -1.66
C ASP A 138 6.62 35.09 -1.37
N TRP A 139 6.61 33.78 -1.61
CA TRP A 139 5.46 32.95 -1.32
C TRP A 139 5.22 32.83 0.20
N LEU A 140 6.26 32.63 1.00
CA LEU A 140 6.18 32.56 2.46
C LEU A 140 5.65 33.87 3.05
N LEU A 141 6.21 35.02 2.65
CA LEU A 141 5.78 36.34 3.11
C LEU A 141 4.28 36.57 2.85
N LYS A 142 3.80 36.24 1.64
CA LYS A 142 2.38 36.32 1.29
C LYS A 142 1.50 35.38 2.11
N LYS A 143 2.01 34.22 2.53
CA LYS A 143 1.25 33.22 3.28
C LYS A 143 1.22 33.49 4.78
N MET A 144 2.30 34.03 5.32
CA MET A 144 2.40 34.44 6.73
C MET A 144 1.68 35.76 7.01
N GLY A 145 1.26 36.49 5.97
CA GLY A 145 0.57 37.77 6.13
C GLY A 145 1.51 38.95 6.37
N SER A 146 2.81 38.77 6.12
CA SER A 146 3.81 39.85 6.14
C SER A 146 3.77 40.62 4.83
N ILE A 147 2.83 41.55 4.72
CA ILE A 147 2.79 42.62 3.70
C ILE A 147 2.75 43.97 4.42
#